data_AF-A0A933GC14-F1
#
_entry.id   AF-A0A933GC14-F1
#
_cell.length_a   1.000
_cell.length_b   1.000
_cell.length_c   1.000
_cell.angle_alpha   90.00
_cell.angle_beta   90.00
_cell.angle_gamma   90.00
#
_symmetry.space_group_name_H-M   'P 1'
#
loop_
_entity.id
_entity.type
_entity.pdbx_description
1 polymer ?
#
loop_
_entity_poly.entity_id
_entity_poly.type
_entity_poly.pdbx_seq_one_letter_code
_entity_poly.pdbx_strand_id
1 'polypeptide(L)' 'SYILGIEGEIVGVVGFGVGGLFLLLIPFLDRRTARGEPSHLFTWIGIAIIVYMIVLTYLGYTVSPTK' A
#
# COMPACT_ATOMS: atom_id res chain seq x y z
N SER A 1 -0.51 -6.32 -19.68
CA SER A 1 -0.97 -4.93 -19.48
C SER A 1 0.02 -4.15 -18.64
N TYR A 2 0.59 -3.07 -19.18
CA TYR A 2 1.48 -2.17 -18.45
C TYR A 2 0.65 -1.08 -17.74
N ILE A 3 0.95 -0.83 -16.47
CA ILE A 3 0.44 0.32 -15.72
C ILE A 3 1.60 1.31 -15.65
N LEU A 4 1.47 2.49 -16.28
CA LEU A 4 2.50 3.55 -16.28
C LEU A 4 3.90 3.12 -16.80
N GLY A 5 3.96 2.11 -17.69
CA GLY A 5 5.22 1.60 -18.26
C GLY A 5 5.91 0.51 -17.44
N ILE A 6 5.31 0.06 -16.33
CA ILE A 6 5.74 -1.09 -15.53
C ILE A 6 4.64 -2.17 -15.63
N GLU A 7 5.01 -3.45 -15.60
CA GLU A 7 4.02 -4.53 -15.50
C GLU A 7 3.13 -4.31 -14.28
N GLY A 8 1.81 -4.17 -14.51
CA GLY A 8 0.86 -3.90 -13.43
C GLY A 8 0.84 -4.98 -12.36
N GLU A 9 1.15 -6.21 -12.75
CA GLU A 9 1.35 -7.34 -11.85
C GLU A 9 2.51 -7.09 -10.89
N ILE A 10 3.68 -6.67 -11.38
CA ILE A 10 4.86 -6.37 -10.54
C ILE A 10 4.55 -5.22 -9.57
N VAL A 11 3.92 -4.15 -10.07
CA VAL A 11 3.53 -3.00 -9.22
C VAL A 11 2.56 -3.44 -8.13
N GLY A 12 1.58 -4.27 -8.48
CA GLY A 12 0.69 -4.90 -7.53
C GLY A 12 1.44 -5.71 -6.48
N VAL A 13 2.12 -6.79 -6.90
CA VAL A 13 2.79 -7.73 -6.00
C VAL A 13 3.78 -7.03 -5.07
N VAL A 14 4.65 -6.19 -5.62
CA VAL A 14 5.68 -5.47 -4.84
C VAL A 14 5.04 -4.44 -3.92
N GLY A 15 4.10 -3.64 -4.42
CA GLY A 15 3.48 -2.58 -3.61
C GLY A 15 2.59 -3.11 -2.50
N PHE A 16 1.78 -4.16 -2.76
CA PHE A 16 1.00 -4.83 -1.72
C PHE A 16 1.91 -5.53 -0.71
N GLY A 17 2.97 -6.21 -1.17
CA GLY A 17 3.93 -6.89 -0.29
C GLY A 17 4.67 -5.92 0.62
N VAL A 18 5.26 -4.86 0.06
CA VAL A 18 5.99 -3.84 0.83
C VAL A 18 5.05 -3.03 1.72
N GLY A 19 3.88 -2.64 1.22
CA GLY A 19 2.89 -1.89 1.99
C GLY A 19 2.35 -2.70 3.17
N GLY A 20 1.98 -3.97 2.94
CA GLY A 20 1.53 -4.88 4.00
C GLY A 20 2.63 -5.16 5.03
N LEU A 21 3.86 -5.39 4.59
CA LEU A 21 5.00 -5.57 5.49
C LEU A 21 5.27 -4.32 6.32
N PHE A 22 5.21 -3.14 5.71
CA PHE A 22 5.37 -1.88 6.43
C PHE A 22 4.31 -1.74 7.52
N LEU A 23 3.03 -1.97 7.21
CA LEU A 23 1.92 -1.92 8.17
C LEU A 23 2.14 -2.88 9.35
N LEU A 24 2.61 -4.11 9.07
CA LEU A 24 2.93 -5.10 10.09
C LEU A 24 4.11 -4.64 10.99
N LEU A 25 5.09 -3.97 10.38
CA LEU A 25 6.27 -3.47 11.09
C LEU A 25 6.05 -2.14 11.82
N ILE A 26 4.95 -1.41 11.59
CA ILE A 26 4.62 -0.15 12.29
C ILE A 26 4.82 -0.24 13.82
N PRO A 27 4.29 -1.23 14.56
CA PRO A 27 4.48 -1.30 16.02
C PRO A 27 5.95 -1.44 16.45
N PHE A 28 6.83 -1.95 15.58
CA PHE A 28 8.27 -2.07 15.84
C PHE A 28 9.03 -0.80 15.43
N LEU A 29 8.62 -0.18 14.32
CA LEU A 29 9.22 1.06 13.80
C LEU A 29 8.85 2.28 14.64
N ASP A 30 7.65 2.29 15.22
CA ASP A 30 7.17 3.36 16.07
C ASP A 30 6.76 2.88 17.46
N ARG A 31 7.69 3.07 18.39
CA ARG A 31 7.51 2.74 19.81
C ARG A 31 6.40 3.56 20.48
N ARG A 32 6.02 4.72 19.91
CA ARG A 32 4.88 5.53 20.38
C ARG A 32 3.55 4.90 19.99
N THR A 33 3.45 4.41 18.76
CA THR A 33 2.30 3.61 18.31
C THR A 33 2.11 2.37 19.20
N ALA A 34 3.18 1.68 19.59
CA ALA A 34 3.11 0.56 20.54
C ALA A 34 2.63 0.95 21.95
N ARG A 35 2.71 2.22 22.32
CA ARG A 35 2.20 2.78 23.58
C ARG A 35 0.78 3.34 23.47
N GLY A 36 0.13 3.24 22.30
CA GLY A 36 -1.17 3.84 22.02
C GLY A 36 -1.12 5.36 21.87
N GLU A 37 0.07 5.95 21.78
CA GLU A 37 0.26 7.38 21.55
C GLU A 37 0.13 7.67 20.03
N PRO A 38 -0.66 8.67 19.64
CA PRO A 38 -0.87 8.98 18.23
C PRO A 38 0.44 9.48 17.61
N SER A 39 0.78 8.90 16.46
CA SER A 39 1.96 9.26 15.69
C SER A 39 1.54 9.71 14.30
N HIS A 40 1.39 11.03 14.14
CA HIS A 40 0.84 11.62 12.92
C HIS A 40 1.56 11.14 11.65
N LEU A 41 2.89 10.98 11.69
CA LEU A 41 3.66 10.51 10.54
C LEU A 41 3.25 9.09 10.10
N PHE A 42 3.20 8.14 11.04
CA PHE A 42 2.87 6.75 10.73
C PHE A 42 1.40 6.57 10.38
N THR A 43 0.51 7.38 10.96
CA THR A 43 -0.89 7.45 10.56
C THR A 43 -1.03 7.88 9.09
N TRP A 44 -0.35 8.96 8.67
CA TRP A 44 -0.38 9.41 7.28
C TRP A 44 0.21 8.39 6.31
N ILE A 45 1.30 7.71 6.67
CA ILE A 45 1.88 6.64 5.84
C ILE A 45 0.92 5.46 5.71
N GLY A 46 0.28 5.04 6.81
CA GLY A 46 -0.73 3.97 6.78
C GLY A 46 -1.92 4.33 5.89
N ILE A 47 -2.42 5.57 5.98
CA ILE A 47 -3.48 6.08 5.10
C ILE A 47 -3.04 6.04 3.64
N ALA A 48 -1.82 6.49 3.31
CA ALA A 48 -1.31 6.46 1.95
C ALA A 48 -1.23 5.03 1.37
N ILE A 49 -0.80 4.06 2.18
CA ILE A 49 -0.76 2.64 1.79
C ILE A 49 -2.17 2.11 1.52
N ILE A 50 -3.14 2.43 2.38
CA ILE A 50 -4.53 1.99 2.18
C ILE A 50 -5.12 2.61 0.90
N VAL A 51 -4.89 3.90 0.67
CA VAL A 51 -5.33 4.57 -0.57
C VAL A 51 -4.71 3.93 -1.80
N TYR A 52 -3.41 3.62 -1.76
CA TYR A 52 -2.72 2.89 -2.82
C TYR A 52 -3.39 1.54 -3.11
N MET A 53 -3.67 0.75 -2.07
CA MET A 53 -4.32 -0.55 -2.19
C MET A 53 -5.71 -0.45 -2.83
N ILE A 54 -6.50 0.56 -2.44
CA ILE A 54 -7.83 0.81 -3.00
C ILE A 54 -7.73 1.20 -4.47
N VAL A 55 -6.81 2.11 -4.83
CA VAL A 55 -6.62 2.57 -6.21
C VAL A 55 -6.19 1.43 -7.11
N LEU A 56 -5.22 0.61 -6.70
CA LEU A 56 -4.81 -0.54 -7.50
C LEU A 56 -5.89 -1.61 -7.61
N THR A 57 -6.66 -1.83 -6.55
CA THR A 57 -7.79 -2.78 -6.61
C THR A 57 -8.84 -2.28 -7.59
N TYR A 58 -9.19 -1.00 -7.53
CA TYR A 58 -10.12 -0.37 -8.47
C TYR A 58 -9.61 -0.47 -9.91
N LEU A 59 -8.34 -0.11 -10.15
CA LEU A 59 -7.71 -0.25 -11.46
C LEU A 59 -7.72 -1.70 -11.94
N GLY A 60 -7.49 -2.68 -11.05
CA GLY A 60 -7.59 -4.10 -11.37
C GLY A 60 -8.99 -4.53 -11.85
N TYR A 61 -10.05 -3.89 -11.36
CA TYR A 61 -11.43 -4.12 -11.81
C TYR A 61 -11.79 -3.33 -13.07
N THR A 62 -11.31 -2.09 -13.23
CA THR A 62 -11.71 -1.22 -14.35
C THR A 62 -10.85 -1.37 -15.59
N VAL A 63 -9.60 -1.80 -15.44
CA VAL A 63 -8.72 -2.09 -16.57
C VAL A 63 -9.12 -3.47 -17.08
N SER A 64 -9.99 -3.50 -18.09
CA SER A 64 -10.36 -4.75 -18.75
C SER A 64 -9.11 -5.48 -19.26
N PRO A 65 -8.99 -6.80 -19.07
CA PRO A 65 -7.84 -7.60 -19.53
C PRO A 65 -7.74 -7.70 -21.07
N THR A 66 -8.65 -7.06 -21.81
CA THR A 66 -8.73 -7.09 -23.26
C THR A 66 -8.05 -5.89 -23.91
N LYS A 67 -6.71 -5.97 -23.99
CA LYS A 67 -5.96 -5.64 -25.20
C LYS A 67 -4.77 -6.59 -25.32
#